data_AF-A0AAC8PU32-F1
#
_entry.id   AF-A0AAC8PU32-F1
#
_cell.length_a   1.000
_cell.length_b   1.000
_cell.length_c   1.000
_cell.angle_alpha   90.00
_cell.angle_beta   90.00
_cell.angle_gamma   90.00
#
_symmetry.space_group_name_H-M   'P 1'
#
loop_
_entity.id
_entity.type
_entity.pdbx_description
1 polymer ?
#
loop_
_entity_poly.entity_id
_entity_poly.type
_entity_poly.pdbx_seq_one_letter_code
_entity_poly.pdbx_strand_id
1 'polypeptide(L)'
;MKKFFEKWKLDALHVPLVTAYPAGFWLLLGSVEWHATTLTLYILCILFLSFSGFVETGGDSGKEIFFGYVYLTGALFFSAAGLWMWLI
;
A
#
# COMPACT_ATOMS: atom_id res chain seq x y z
N MET A 1 12.94 15.17 16.23
CA MET A 1 12.04 14.46 15.29
C MET A 1 11.38 15.35 14.24
N LYS A 2 10.84 16.54 14.57
CA LYS A 2 10.28 17.50 13.58
C LYS A 2 11.21 17.78 12.37
N LYS A 3 12.50 18.06 12.63
CA LYS A 3 13.48 18.39 11.59
C LYS A 3 13.85 17.25 10.62
N PHE A 4 13.60 15.98 10.98
CA PHE A 4 13.94 14.86 10.09
C PHE A 4 12.89 14.71 8.99
N PHE A 5 11.61 14.82 9.35
CA PHE A 5 10.49 14.79 8.41
C PHE A 5 10.44 16.02 7.50
N GLU A 6 10.75 17.22 8.03
CA GLU A 6 10.85 18.44 7.22
C GLU A 6 11.98 18.37 6.18
N LYS A 7 13.11 17.73 6.51
CA LYS A 7 14.26 17.59 5.61
C LYS A 7 14.02 16.60 4.47
N TRP A 8 13.10 15.65 4.66
CA TRP A 8 12.78 14.63 3.66
C TRP A 8 11.58 14.95 2.78
N LYS A 9 10.82 16.04 3.03
CA LYS A 9 9.57 16.37 2.29
C LYS A 9 8.73 15.11 1.96
N LEU A 10 8.71 14.14 2.87
CA LEU A 10 7.84 12.97 2.76
C LEU A 10 6.46 13.47 3.14
N ASP A 11 5.86 14.14 2.16
CA ASP A 11 4.44 14.45 2.13
C ASP A 11 3.68 13.17 2.50
N ALA A 12 2.64 13.29 3.33
CA ALA A 12 1.88 12.13 3.80
C ALA A 12 1.41 11.26 2.64
N LEU A 13 1.20 11.91 1.49
CA LEU A 13 0.95 11.30 0.20
C LEU A 13 1.91 10.15 -0.14
N HIS A 14 3.21 10.24 0.13
CA HIS A 14 4.18 9.19 -0.25
C HIS A 14 4.26 8.03 0.73
N VAL A 15 3.61 8.12 1.90
CA VAL A 15 3.70 7.08 2.94
C VAL A 15 3.28 5.70 2.40
N PRO A 16 2.14 5.55 1.70
CA PRO A 16 1.75 4.24 1.16
C PRO A 16 2.75 3.66 0.15
N LEU A 17 3.46 4.51 -0.61
CA LEU A 17 4.48 4.07 -1.57
C LEU A 17 5.70 3.49 -0.90
N VAL A 18 6.14 4.08 0.21
CA VAL A 18 7.39 3.67 0.88
C VAL A 18 7.15 2.61 1.96
N THR A 19 5.90 2.38 2.36
CA THR A 19 5.55 1.36 3.36
C THR A 19 4.79 0.19 2.73
N ALA A 20 3.57 0.42 2.25
CA ALA A 20 2.64 -0.64 1.87
C ALA A 20 3.03 -1.38 0.59
N TYR A 21 3.60 -0.69 -0.39
CA TYR A 21 4.12 -1.34 -1.60
C TYR A 21 5.32 -2.26 -1.30
N PRO A 22 6.40 -1.78 -0.65
CA PRO A 22 7.51 -2.65 -0.25
C PRO A 22 7.07 -3.81 0.63
N ALA A 23 6.21 -3.56 1.63
CA ALA A 23 5.68 -4.61 2.50
C ALA A 23 4.84 -5.63 1.72
N GLY A 24 3.95 -5.16 0.85
CA GLY A 24 3.11 -6.02 0.00
C GLY A 24 3.94 -6.89 -0.94
N PHE A 25 4.95 -6.32 -1.62
CA PHE A 25 5.86 -7.09 -2.47
C PHE A 25 6.71 -8.08 -1.67
N TRP A 26 7.20 -7.70 -0.50
CA TRP A 26 7.95 -8.59 0.37
C TRP A 26 7.12 -9.79 0.84
N LEU A 27 5.87 -9.55 1.21
CA LEU A 27 4.94 -10.61 1.63
C LEU A 27 4.52 -11.51 0.46
N LEU A 28 4.36 -10.95 -0.74
CA LEU A 28 3.96 -11.68 -1.94
C LEU A 28 5.10 -12.52 -2.54
N LEU A 29 6.30 -11.94 -2.64
CA LEU A 29 7.44 -12.55 -3.34
C LEU A 29 8.46 -13.20 -2.40
N GLY A 30 8.37 -12.94 -1.10
CA GLY A 30 9.24 -13.54 -0.11
C GLY A 30 8.96 -15.03 0.08
N SER A 31 9.95 -15.76 0.59
CA SER A 31 9.80 -17.16 1.01
C SER A 31 9.05 -17.28 2.35
N VAL A 32 7.99 -16.50 2.53
CA VAL A 32 7.23 -16.44 3.78
C VAL A 32 6.08 -17.44 3.68
N GLU A 33 5.97 -18.33 4.66
CA GLU A 33 4.84 -19.25 4.73
C GLU A 33 3.55 -18.48 5.07
N TRP A 34 2.46 -18.79 4.36
CA TRP A 34 1.14 -18.16 4.55
C TRP A 34 0.46 -18.64 5.84
N HIS A 35 0.95 -18.14 6.96
CA HIS A 35 0.33 -18.32 8.28
C HIS A 35 -0.63 -17.16 8.56
N ALA A 36 -1.49 -17.33 9.57
CA ALA A 36 -2.51 -16.33 9.93
C ALA A 36 -1.94 -14.91 10.08
N THR A 37 -0.74 -14.77 10.65
CA THR A 37 -0.06 -13.47 10.81
C THR A 37 0.37 -12.86 9.48
N THR A 38 1.02 -13.62 8.60
CA THR A 38 1.44 -13.18 7.26
C THR A 38 0.25 -12.75 6.42
N LEU A 39 -0.81 -13.57 6.43
CA LEU A 39 -2.05 -13.28 5.73
C LEU A 39 -2.71 -12.01 6.27
N THR A 40 -2.74 -11.82 7.59
CA THR A 40 -3.28 -10.61 8.22
C THR A 40 -2.50 -9.37 7.81
N LEU A 41 -1.16 -9.41 7.85
CA LEU A 41 -0.31 -8.30 7.42
C LEU A 41 -0.53 -7.96 5.93
N TYR A 42 -0.71 -8.98 5.10
CA TYR A 42 -0.99 -8.81 3.68
C TYR A 42 -2.34 -8.13 3.44
N ILE A 43 -3.40 -8.57 4.12
CA ILE A 43 -4.72 -7.94 4.09
C ILE A 43 -4.64 -6.49 4.58
N LEU A 44 -3.89 -6.22 5.65
CA LEU A 44 -3.70 -4.84 6.14
C LEU A 44 -3.01 -3.94 5.11
N CYS A 45 -2.05 -4.45 4.32
CA CYS A 45 -1.44 -3.69 3.23
C CYS A 45 -2.49 -3.30 2.17
N ILE A 46 -3.35 -4.24 1.78
CA ILE A 46 -4.44 -3.99 0.82
C ILE A 46 -5.42 -2.96 1.36
N LEU A 47 -5.85 -3.09 2.62
CA LEU A 47 -6.79 -2.18 3.26
C LEU A 47 -6.20 -0.78 3.39
N PHE A 48 -4.92 -0.68 3.75
CA PHE A 48 -4.24 0.61 3.85
C PHE A 48 -4.13 1.29 2.49
N LEU A 49 -3.74 0.57 1.43
CA LEU A 49 -3.72 1.10 0.06
C LEU A 49 -5.11 1.50 -0.42
N SER A 50 -6.14 0.71 -0.11
CA SER A 50 -7.53 1.04 -0.44
C SER A 50 -7.97 2.32 0.25
N PHE A 51 -7.73 2.42 1.56
CA PHE A 51 -8.08 3.58 2.36
C PHE A 51 -7.38 4.85 1.86
N SER A 52 -6.06 4.80 1.70
CA SER A 52 -5.29 5.93 1.12
C SER A 52 -5.78 6.26 -0.29
N GLY A 53 -6.05 5.26 -1.11
CA GLY A 53 -6.60 5.44 -2.45
C GLY A 53 -7.88 6.26 -2.45
N PHE A 54 -8.87 5.86 -1.65
CA PHE A 54 -10.14 6.58 -1.56
C PHE A 54 -9.99 7.99 -1.01
N VAL A 55 -9.18 8.18 0.05
CA VAL A 55 -8.94 9.51 0.64
C VAL A 55 -8.32 10.46 -0.38
N GLU A 56 -7.26 10.02 -1.07
CA GLU A 56 -6.51 10.88 -1.99
C GLU A 56 -7.25 11.13 -3.31
N THR A 57 -8.07 10.18 -3.78
CA THR A 57 -8.96 10.44 -4.94
C THR A 57 -10.01 11.52 -4.69
N GLY A 58 -10.33 11.80 -3.42
CA GLY A 58 -11.22 12.90 -3.02
C GLY A 58 -10.51 14.24 -2.78
N GLY A 59 -9.20 14.32 -3.03
CA GLY A 59 -8.40 15.52 -2.81
C GLY A 59 -8.65 16.64 -3.83
N ASP A 60 -8.23 17.85 -3.48
CA ASP A 60 -8.44 19.05 -4.29
C ASP A 60 -7.38 19.23 -5.39
N SER A 61 -6.22 18.58 -5.23
CA SER A 61 -5.13 18.67 -6.20
C SER A 61 -5.09 17.47 -7.15
N GLY A 62 -4.75 17.73 -8.41
CA GLY A 62 -4.54 16.65 -9.39
C GLY A 62 -3.43 15.67 -8.99
N LYS A 63 -2.49 16.08 -8.13
CA LYS A 63 -1.44 15.23 -7.59
C LYS A 63 -2.01 14.20 -6.61
N GLU A 64 -2.83 14.62 -5.65
CA GLU A 64 -3.50 13.73 -4.69
C GLU A 64 -4.36 12.71 -5.46
N ILE A 65 -5.17 13.18 -6.41
CA ILE A 65 -6.02 12.31 -7.24
C ILE A 65 -5.20 11.26 -7.98
N PHE A 66 -4.08 11.67 -8.60
CA PHE A 66 -3.20 10.74 -9.31
C PHE A 66 -2.66 9.65 -8.36
N PHE A 67 -2.14 10.04 -7.19
CA PHE A 67 -1.64 9.08 -6.21
C PHE A 67 -2.75 8.19 -5.64
N GLY A 68 -3.97 8.73 -5.48
CA GLY A 68 -5.14 7.96 -5.09
C GLY A 68 -5.40 6.79 -6.05
N TYR A 69 -5.40 7.05 -7.37
CA TYR A 69 -5.54 5.99 -8.37
C TYR A 69 -4.37 5.01 -8.37
N VAL A 70 -3.14 5.48 -8.12
CA VAL A 70 -1.97 4.60 -7.94
C VAL A 70 -2.21 3.64 -6.76
N TYR A 71 -2.77 4.11 -5.64
CA TYR A 71 -3.03 3.26 -4.47
C TYR A 71 -4.16 2.27 -4.69
N LEU A 72 -5.25 2.70 -5.34
CA LEU A 72 -6.35 1.81 -5.70
C LEU A 72 -5.90 0.70 -6.68
N THR A 73 -5.07 1.06 -7.66
CA THR A 73 -4.50 0.08 -8.60
C THR A 73 -3.59 -0.92 -7.88
N GLY A 74 -2.76 -0.44 -6.95
CA GLY A 74 -1.94 -1.31 -6.10
C GLY A 74 -2.77 -2.25 -5.23
N ALA A 75 -3.82 -1.75 -4.58
CA ALA A 75 -4.72 -2.56 -3.79
C ALA A 75 -5.38 -3.68 -4.61
N LEU A 76 -5.82 -3.36 -5.83
CA LEU A 76 -6.40 -4.34 -6.75
C LEU A 76 -5.35 -5.39 -7.18
N PHE A 77 -4.15 -4.94 -7.54
CA PHE A 77 -3.04 -5.82 -7.90
C PHE A 77 -2.70 -6.80 -6.77
N PHE A 78 -2.45 -6.30 -5.55
CA PHE A 78 -2.12 -7.15 -4.41
C PHE A 78 -3.28 -8.08 -4.02
N SER A 79 -4.52 -7.62 -4.11
CA SER A 79 -5.69 -8.50 -3.89
C SER A 79 -5.73 -9.66 -4.87
N ALA A 80 -5.58 -9.38 -6.17
CA ALA A 80 -5.59 -10.39 -7.21
C ALA A 80 -4.41 -11.36 -7.09
N ALA A 81 -3.20 -10.83 -6.85
CA ALA A 81 -1.99 -11.64 -6.71
C ALA A 81 -2.02 -12.53 -5.46
N GLY A 82 -2.48 -12.00 -4.33
CA GLY A 82 -2.61 -12.78 -3.09
C GLY A 82 -3.69 -13.85 -3.19
N LEU A 83 -4.82 -13.55 -3.82
CA LEU A 83 -5.86 -14.55 -4.10
C LEU A 83 -5.34 -15.66 -5.02
N TRP A 84 -4.61 -15.30 -6.08
CA TRP A 84 -4.00 -16.25 -7.00
C TRP A 84 -3.01 -17.18 -6.29
N MET A 85 -2.11 -16.63 -5.46
CA MET A 85 -1.16 -17.43 -4.69
C MET A 85 -1.82 -18.32 -3.65
N TRP A 86 -2.95 -17.90 -3.08
CA TRP A 86 -3.68 -18.72 -2.10
C TRP A 86 -4.42 -19.90 -2.74
N LEU A 87 -4.82 -19.78 -4.01
CA LEU A 87 -5.55 -20.83 -4.74
C LEU A 87 -4.66 -21.89 -5.40
N ILE A 88 -3.35 -21.65 -5.50
CA ILE A 88 -2.35 -22.60 -6.03
C ILE A 88 -1.75 -23.41 -4.89
#